data_AF-A0A8T2CJ29-F1
#
_entry.id   AF-A0A8T2CJ29-F1
#
_cell.length_a   1.000
_cell.length_b   1.000
_cell.length_c   1.000
_cell.angle_alpha   90.00
_cell.angle_beta   90.00
_cell.angle_gamma   90.00
#
_symmetry.space_group_name_H-M   'P 1'
#
loop_
_entity.id
_entity.type
_entity.pdbx_description
1 polymer ?
#
loop_
_entity_poly.entity_id
_entity_poly.type
_entity_poly.pdbx_seq_one_letter_code
_entity_poly.pdbx_strand_id
1 'polypeptide(L)'
;MVSSSPVSPSKETDRKSGEKWTAGDPSRPAKWWYSTFHTVTAMIGAGVLSLPYAMAYLGWGPGTFVLVMTWGLTLNTMWQMVQLHECVPGTRFDRYIDLGRYAFGPKLGPWIVLPQQLIVQVGCNIVYMVTGGKCLKQFVEITCSTCTPVRQSYWILAFGGVHFILSQLPNFNSVAGVSLAAAIMSLCYSTIAWGGSIAHGRMPDVSYDYKATNPSDFTFRVFNALGQISFAFAGHAVALEIQATMPSTPERPSKVPMWQGVIGAYVVNAICYFPVALICYWAFGQDVDDNVLMNLQRPAWLIASANLMVVVHVIGSYQVFAMPVFDLLERMMVNKFGFKHGVALRFFTRTIYVAFTLFIGVSFPFFGDLLGFFGGFGFAPTSFFLPSIMWLIIKKPRRFSVTWFVNWISIIVGVFIMLASTIGGLRNIIADSSTYSFYA
;
A
#
# COMPACT_ATOMS: atom_id res chain seq x y z
N MET A 1 10.19 -47.75 -47.46
CA MET A 1 11.15 -47.30 -46.44
C MET A 1 11.13 -45.78 -46.43
N VAL A 2 10.40 -45.19 -45.48
CA VAL A 2 10.23 -43.73 -45.37
C VAL A 2 11.30 -43.22 -44.42
N SER A 3 12.11 -42.28 -44.92
CA SER A 3 13.18 -41.59 -44.20
C SER A 3 12.60 -40.67 -43.13
N SER A 4 12.92 -40.93 -41.85
CA SER A 4 12.65 -40.04 -40.73
C SER A 4 13.91 -39.25 -40.40
N SER A 5 13.93 -37.97 -40.77
CA SER A 5 14.91 -37.01 -40.27
C SER A 5 14.59 -36.65 -38.81
N PRO A 6 15.59 -36.53 -37.90
CA PRO A 6 15.33 -36.06 -36.55
C PRO A 6 15.07 -34.55 -36.57
N VAL A 7 13.86 -34.17 -36.14
CA VAL A 7 13.46 -32.79 -35.90
C VAL A 7 14.36 -32.19 -34.82
N SER A 8 15.13 -31.16 -35.18
CA SER A 8 15.90 -30.35 -34.26
C SER A 8 14.97 -29.68 -33.23
N PRO A 9 15.29 -29.67 -31.92
CA PRO A 9 14.50 -28.93 -30.95
C PRO A 9 14.56 -27.42 -31.27
N SER A 10 13.40 -26.80 -31.33
CA SER A 10 13.21 -25.37 -31.55
C SER A 10 13.98 -24.55 -30.52
N LYS A 11 14.79 -23.61 -31.01
CA LYS A 11 15.57 -22.60 -30.26
C LYS A 11 14.71 -21.53 -29.56
N GLU A 12 13.47 -21.84 -29.18
CA GLU A 12 12.50 -20.81 -28.75
C GLU A 12 12.11 -20.85 -27.26
N THR A 13 12.68 -21.77 -26.48
CA THR A 13 12.28 -22.00 -25.07
C THR A 13 13.24 -21.45 -24.01
N ASP A 14 14.15 -20.53 -24.39
CA ASP A 14 15.09 -19.90 -23.45
C ASP A 14 15.02 -18.36 -23.48
N ARG A 15 13.92 -17.80 -23.99
CA ARG A 15 13.72 -16.36 -24.07
C ARG A 15 13.17 -15.80 -22.74
N LYS A 16 14.09 -15.17 -22.00
CA LYS A 16 13.90 -13.99 -21.11
C LYS A 16 13.62 -14.23 -19.62
N SER A 17 14.53 -14.91 -18.93
CA SER A 17 14.88 -14.57 -17.52
C SER A 17 16.22 -13.81 -17.42
N GLY A 18 16.87 -13.53 -18.55
CA GLY A 18 18.16 -12.87 -18.64
C GLY A 18 18.32 -12.01 -19.88
N GLU A 19 17.31 -11.20 -20.24
CA GLU A 19 17.57 -10.15 -21.23
C GLU A 19 18.66 -9.22 -20.70
N LYS A 20 19.81 -9.25 -21.38
CA LYS A 20 20.81 -8.19 -21.27
C LYS A 20 20.11 -6.88 -21.53
N TRP A 21 20.09 -6.04 -20.50
CA TRP A 21 19.62 -4.65 -20.56
C TRP A 21 20.19 -3.98 -21.81
N THR A 22 19.30 -3.37 -22.61
CA THR A 22 19.67 -2.50 -23.73
C THR A 22 19.51 -1.04 -23.29
N ALA A 23 20.56 -0.25 -23.50
CA ALA A 23 20.52 1.18 -23.21
C ALA A 23 19.45 1.86 -24.08
N GLY A 24 18.57 2.66 -23.46
CA GLY A 24 17.63 3.51 -24.20
C GLY A 24 16.39 2.82 -24.76
N ASP A 25 15.88 1.75 -24.11
CA ASP A 25 14.61 1.12 -24.48
C ASP A 25 13.45 2.16 -24.55
N PRO A 26 12.88 2.42 -25.74
CA PRO A 26 11.82 3.42 -25.91
C PRO A 26 10.53 3.08 -25.17
N SER A 27 10.38 1.85 -24.64
CA SER A 27 9.24 1.43 -23.83
C SER A 27 9.22 2.01 -22.40
N ARG A 28 10.30 2.70 -21.97
CA ARG A 28 10.48 3.23 -20.60
C ARG A 28 10.63 4.77 -20.57
N PRO A 29 9.58 5.56 -20.85
CA PRO A 29 9.68 7.01 -21.00
C PRO A 29 9.54 7.80 -19.67
N ALA A 30 9.41 7.14 -18.51
CA ALA A 30 9.04 7.81 -17.27
C ALA A 30 10.12 8.80 -16.78
N LYS A 31 9.68 9.94 -16.24
CA LYS A 31 10.53 11.00 -15.66
C LYS A 31 10.41 11.02 -14.13
N TRP A 32 11.24 11.81 -13.45
CA TRP A 32 11.23 11.92 -11.97
C TRP A 32 9.85 12.28 -11.38
N TRP A 33 9.11 13.17 -12.05
CA TRP A 33 7.77 13.56 -11.61
C TRP A 33 6.75 12.44 -11.79
N TYR A 34 6.96 11.52 -12.75
CA TYR A 34 6.16 10.31 -12.88
C TYR A 34 6.30 9.39 -11.67
N SER A 35 7.55 9.17 -11.25
CA SER A 35 7.84 8.44 -10.02
C SER A 35 7.17 9.11 -8.81
N THR A 36 7.19 10.45 -8.73
CA THR A 36 6.58 11.19 -7.61
C THR A 36 5.11 10.84 -7.45
N PHE A 37 4.28 11.01 -8.50
CA PHE A 37 2.84 10.78 -8.35
C PHE A 37 2.50 9.29 -8.16
N HIS A 38 3.23 8.37 -8.79
CA HIS A 38 3.02 6.94 -8.57
C HIS A 38 3.38 6.53 -7.13
N THR A 39 4.47 7.07 -6.58
CA THR A 39 4.85 6.85 -5.19
C THR A 39 3.86 7.50 -4.22
N VAL A 40 3.39 8.72 -4.51
CA VAL A 40 2.32 9.37 -3.73
C VAL A 40 1.04 8.54 -3.75
N THR A 41 0.60 8.06 -4.91
CA THR A 41 -0.60 7.23 -5.02
C THR A 41 -0.45 5.89 -4.31
N ALA A 42 0.74 5.29 -4.33
CA ALA A 42 1.01 4.06 -3.59
C ALA A 42 0.98 4.28 -2.07
N MET A 43 1.56 5.38 -1.59
CA MET A 43 1.67 5.68 -0.16
C MET A 43 0.40 6.29 0.43
N ILE A 44 -0.05 7.43 -0.11
CA ILE A 44 -1.14 8.27 0.40
C ILE A 44 -2.50 7.69 0.04
N GLY A 45 -2.81 6.54 0.62
CA GLY A 45 -4.10 5.86 0.51
C GLY A 45 -4.90 5.88 1.81
N ALA A 46 -5.72 4.84 1.99
CA ALA A 46 -6.55 4.62 3.17
C ALA A 46 -5.87 4.92 4.52
N GLY A 47 -4.59 4.60 4.68
CA GLY A 47 -3.88 4.72 5.95
C GLY A 47 -3.82 6.13 6.54
N VAL A 48 -3.84 7.20 5.73
CA VAL A 48 -3.80 8.57 6.26
C VAL A 48 -5.04 8.90 7.09
N LEU A 49 -6.20 8.35 6.71
CA LEU A 49 -7.49 8.63 7.34
C LEU A 49 -7.60 8.02 8.74
N SER A 50 -6.80 6.98 9.04
CA SER A 50 -6.78 6.31 10.34
C SER A 50 -5.66 6.80 11.26
N LEU A 51 -4.74 7.65 10.79
CA LEU A 51 -3.65 8.16 11.64
C LEU A 51 -4.15 8.84 12.92
N PRO A 52 -5.21 9.68 12.90
CA PRO A 52 -5.75 10.28 14.13
C PRO A 52 -6.28 9.23 15.10
N TYR A 53 -6.91 8.18 14.59
CA TYR A 53 -7.39 7.05 15.38
C TYR A 53 -6.25 6.27 16.03
N ALA A 54 -5.14 6.06 15.31
CA ALA A 54 -3.94 5.48 15.90
C ALA A 54 -3.37 6.38 17.03
N MET A 55 -3.41 7.70 16.87
CA MET A 55 -3.01 8.66 17.91
C MET A 55 -3.91 8.58 19.15
N ALA A 56 -5.19 8.25 19.03
CA ALA A 56 -6.09 8.09 20.18
C ALA A 56 -5.70 6.92 21.12
N TYR A 57 -5.02 5.89 20.62
CA TYR A 57 -4.48 4.80 21.46
C TYR A 57 -3.04 5.04 21.90
N LEU A 58 -2.23 5.70 21.07
CA LEU A 58 -0.81 5.95 21.36
C LEU A 58 -0.56 7.24 22.15
N GLY A 59 -1.52 8.16 22.17
CA GLY A 59 -1.40 9.48 22.77
C GLY A 59 -0.43 10.40 22.04
N TRP A 60 -0.30 11.63 22.54
CA TRP A 60 0.55 12.66 21.93
C TRP A 60 2.03 12.27 21.86
N GLY A 61 2.62 11.89 23.00
CA GLY A 61 4.05 11.60 23.09
C GLY A 61 4.45 10.36 22.28
N PRO A 62 4.03 9.14 22.71
CA PRO A 62 4.38 7.91 22.01
C PRO A 62 3.87 7.90 20.56
N GLY A 63 2.66 8.40 20.29
CA GLY A 63 2.10 8.46 18.95
C GLY A 63 2.93 9.31 17.99
N THR A 64 3.31 10.52 18.40
CA THR A 64 4.14 11.41 17.56
C THR A 64 5.53 10.82 17.35
N PHE A 65 6.12 10.22 18.39
CA PHE A 65 7.41 9.54 18.27
C PHE A 65 7.36 8.40 17.26
N VAL A 66 6.36 7.51 17.35
CA VAL A 66 6.19 6.39 16.42
C VAL A 66 5.94 6.90 14.99
N LEU A 67 5.16 7.96 14.81
CA LEU A 67 4.92 8.59 13.52
C LEU A 67 6.21 9.12 12.87
N VAL A 68 6.99 9.92 13.59
CA VAL A 68 8.28 10.49 13.12
C VAL A 68 9.29 9.38 12.85
N MET A 69 9.43 8.43 13.77
CA MET A 69 10.35 7.31 13.65
C MET A 69 10.00 6.46 12.43
N THR A 70 8.72 6.14 12.23
CA THR A 70 8.26 5.36 11.07
C THR A 70 8.54 6.10 9.77
N TRP A 71 8.22 7.39 9.69
CA TRP A 71 8.50 8.21 8.51
C TRP A 71 10.01 8.24 8.18
N GLY A 72 10.88 8.42 9.18
CA GLY A 72 12.33 8.43 8.99
C GLY A 72 12.91 7.06 8.58
N LEU A 73 12.47 5.98 9.24
CA LEU A 73 12.93 4.62 8.92
C LEU A 73 12.48 4.20 7.52
N THR A 74 11.22 4.46 7.17
CA THR A 74 10.67 4.12 5.85
C THR A 74 11.30 4.94 4.73
N LEU A 75 11.63 6.22 4.96
CA LEU A 75 12.39 7.03 4.00
C LEU A 75 13.79 6.44 3.77
N ASN A 76 14.47 6.03 4.84
CA ASN A 76 15.79 5.39 4.75
C ASN A 76 15.72 4.05 3.99
N THR A 77 14.75 3.19 4.29
CA THR A 77 14.62 1.90 3.58
C THR A 77 14.16 2.08 2.13
N MET A 78 13.37 3.11 1.83
CA MET A 78 13.03 3.47 0.46
C MET A 78 14.29 3.90 -0.31
N TRP A 79 15.14 4.73 0.30
CA TRP A 79 16.45 5.06 -0.27
C TRP A 79 17.28 3.82 -0.58
N GLN A 80 17.33 2.86 0.36
CA GLN A 80 18.05 1.61 0.16
C GLN A 80 17.51 0.84 -1.04
N MET A 81 16.20 0.70 -1.20
CA MET A 81 15.61 0.03 -2.36
C MET A 81 16.02 0.70 -3.67
N VAL A 82 15.96 2.04 -3.72
CA VAL A 82 16.36 2.81 -4.91
C VAL A 82 17.83 2.59 -5.27
N GLN A 83 18.72 2.53 -4.27
CA GLN A 83 20.14 2.25 -4.47
C GLN A 83 20.42 0.78 -4.84
N LEU A 84 19.61 -0.15 -4.32
CA LEU A 84 19.77 -1.57 -4.54
C LEU A 84 19.28 -2.02 -5.92
N HIS A 85 18.36 -1.28 -6.56
CA HIS A 85 17.86 -1.56 -7.90
C HIS A 85 18.98 -1.74 -8.96
N GLU A 86 20.07 -0.99 -8.83
CA GLU A 86 21.20 -0.99 -9.77
C GLU A 86 22.53 -1.15 -9.02
N CYS A 87 22.54 -1.96 -7.95
CA CYS A 87 23.73 -2.14 -7.12
C CYS A 87 24.85 -2.94 -7.77
N VAL A 88 24.56 -3.65 -8.87
CA VAL A 88 25.52 -4.44 -9.66
C VAL A 88 25.65 -3.80 -11.05
N PRO A 89 26.88 -3.48 -11.51
CA PRO A 89 27.09 -2.90 -12.84
C PRO A 89 26.48 -3.78 -13.94
N GLY A 90 25.65 -3.19 -14.80
CA GLY A 90 25.02 -3.89 -15.93
C GLY A 90 23.77 -4.72 -15.60
N THR A 91 23.36 -4.78 -14.32
CA THR A 91 22.16 -5.54 -13.89
C THR A 91 21.16 -4.62 -13.22
N ARG A 92 19.88 -4.71 -13.64
CA ARG A 92 18.76 -4.02 -13.01
C ARG A 92 17.82 -5.02 -12.34
N PHE A 93 17.49 -4.77 -11.09
CA PHE A 93 16.51 -5.55 -10.33
C PHE A 93 15.14 -4.87 -10.40
N ASP A 94 14.42 -5.10 -11.50
CA ASP A 94 13.15 -4.43 -11.81
C ASP A 94 11.98 -4.87 -10.89
N ARG A 95 12.14 -5.94 -10.11
CA ARG A 95 11.14 -6.44 -9.16
C ARG A 95 11.73 -6.73 -7.80
N TYR A 96 10.92 -6.60 -6.77
CA TYR A 96 11.37 -6.88 -5.40
C TYR A 96 11.83 -8.34 -5.23
N ILE A 97 11.13 -9.29 -5.84
CA ILE A 97 11.52 -10.69 -5.86
C ILE A 97 12.90 -10.93 -6.50
N ASP A 98 13.29 -10.15 -7.51
CA ASP A 98 14.56 -10.32 -8.20
C ASP A 98 15.72 -9.81 -7.34
N LEU A 99 15.51 -8.69 -6.63
CA LEU A 99 16.44 -8.25 -5.60
C LEU A 99 16.56 -9.27 -4.46
N GLY A 100 15.44 -9.88 -4.06
CA GLY A 100 15.41 -10.97 -3.09
C GLY A 100 16.21 -12.21 -3.52
N ARG A 101 16.09 -12.63 -4.79
CA ARG A 101 16.89 -13.72 -5.38
C ARG A 101 18.38 -13.43 -5.30
N TYR A 102 18.76 -12.19 -5.54
CA TYR A 102 20.16 -11.79 -5.47
C TYR A 102 20.69 -11.75 -4.02
N ALA A 103 19.92 -11.20 -3.08
CA ALA A 103 20.33 -11.09 -1.68
C ALA A 103 20.37 -12.45 -0.94
N PHE A 104 19.35 -13.28 -1.11
CA PHE A 104 19.15 -14.51 -0.32
C PHE A 104 19.41 -15.80 -1.11
N GLY A 105 19.72 -15.69 -2.41
CA GLY A 105 19.92 -16.82 -3.31
C GLY A 105 18.65 -17.22 -4.09
N PRO A 106 18.82 -18.07 -5.12
CA PRO A 106 17.80 -18.32 -6.14
C PRO A 106 16.54 -19.03 -5.62
N LYS A 107 16.67 -19.82 -4.55
CA LYS A 107 15.54 -20.54 -3.93
C LYS A 107 14.95 -19.75 -2.76
N LEU A 108 15.77 -19.36 -1.78
CA LEU A 108 15.30 -18.73 -0.55
C LEU A 108 14.76 -17.31 -0.76
N GLY A 109 15.36 -16.53 -1.66
CA GLY A 109 14.92 -15.16 -1.96
C GLY A 109 13.45 -15.04 -2.37
N PRO A 110 13.00 -15.78 -3.39
CA PRO A 110 11.59 -15.85 -3.75
C PRO A 110 10.68 -16.28 -2.61
N TRP A 111 11.07 -17.29 -1.84
CA TRP A 111 10.28 -17.80 -0.72
C TRP A 111 10.10 -16.79 0.41
N ILE A 112 11.05 -15.88 0.62
CA ILE A 112 10.93 -14.81 1.62
C ILE A 112 10.15 -13.62 1.08
N VAL A 113 10.51 -13.12 -0.11
CA VAL A 113 10.01 -11.82 -0.59
C VAL A 113 8.62 -11.94 -1.22
N LEU A 114 8.36 -12.99 -2.00
CA LEU A 114 7.12 -13.10 -2.77
C LEU A 114 5.87 -13.18 -1.88
N PRO A 115 5.81 -14.02 -0.81
CA PRO A 115 4.63 -14.07 0.04
C PRO A 115 4.35 -12.71 0.69
N GLN A 116 5.39 -12.03 1.17
CA GLN A 116 5.27 -10.73 1.82
C GLN A 116 4.79 -9.64 0.86
N GLN A 117 5.33 -9.62 -0.37
CA GLN A 117 4.89 -8.70 -1.42
C GLN A 117 3.43 -8.95 -1.82
N LEU A 118 3.00 -10.21 -1.91
CA LEU A 118 1.61 -10.56 -2.22
C LEU A 118 0.66 -10.20 -1.09
N ILE A 119 1.04 -10.43 0.17
CA ILE A 119 0.24 -10.03 1.34
C ILE A 119 -0.03 -8.52 1.29
N VAL A 120 0.99 -7.71 0.99
CA VAL A 120 0.83 -6.26 0.85
C VAL A 120 -0.14 -5.90 -0.29
N GLN A 121 0.09 -6.45 -1.49
CA GLN A 121 -0.70 -6.10 -2.67
C GLN A 121 -2.17 -6.51 -2.53
N VAL A 122 -2.41 -7.75 -2.06
CA VAL A 122 -3.76 -8.28 -1.83
C VAL A 122 -4.43 -7.57 -0.65
N GLY A 123 -3.69 -7.36 0.44
CA GLY A 123 -4.20 -6.67 1.63
C GLY A 123 -4.64 -5.23 1.35
N CYS A 124 -3.84 -4.47 0.59
CA CYS A 124 -4.23 -3.12 0.16
C CYS A 124 -5.52 -3.14 -0.64
N ASN A 125 -5.62 -4.06 -1.60
CA ASN A 125 -6.80 -4.17 -2.45
C ASN A 125 -8.06 -4.50 -1.64
N ILE A 126 -7.97 -5.36 -0.62
CA ILE A 126 -9.07 -5.64 0.32
C ILE A 126 -9.44 -4.39 1.12
N VAL A 127 -8.45 -3.71 1.70
CA VAL A 127 -8.67 -2.47 2.47
C VAL A 127 -9.35 -1.40 1.61
N TYR A 128 -8.92 -1.25 0.35
CA TYR A 128 -9.50 -0.28 -0.57
C TYR A 128 -10.94 -0.61 -0.95
N MET A 129 -11.33 -1.89 -1.07
CA MET A 129 -12.74 -2.26 -1.23
C MET A 129 -13.60 -1.74 -0.07
N VAL A 130 -13.15 -1.94 1.17
CA VAL A 130 -13.84 -1.47 2.38
C VAL A 130 -13.88 0.05 2.44
N THR A 131 -12.75 0.70 2.18
CA THR A 131 -12.59 2.17 2.21
C THR A 131 -13.50 2.83 1.19
N GLY A 132 -13.47 2.35 -0.06
CA GLY A 132 -14.28 2.86 -1.15
C GLY A 132 -15.77 2.72 -0.86
N GLY A 133 -16.20 1.54 -0.37
CA GLY A 133 -17.58 1.34 0.06
C GLY A 133 -17.99 2.27 1.21
N LYS A 134 -17.13 2.49 2.21
CA LYS A 134 -17.43 3.33 3.39
C LYS A 134 -17.59 4.80 2.99
N CYS A 135 -16.69 5.29 2.14
CA CYS A 135 -16.77 6.66 1.65
C CYS A 135 -17.96 6.86 0.69
N LEU A 136 -18.28 5.86 -0.15
CA LEU A 136 -19.43 5.93 -1.04
C LEU A 136 -20.76 5.95 -0.27
N LYS A 137 -20.88 5.12 0.78
CA LYS A 137 -22.00 5.16 1.72
C LYS A 137 -22.16 6.56 2.32
N GLN A 138 -21.08 7.08 2.90
CA GLN A 138 -21.08 8.39 3.56
C GLN A 138 -21.48 9.51 2.59
N PHE A 139 -20.99 9.48 1.36
CA PHE A 139 -21.36 10.45 0.33
C PHE A 139 -22.88 10.48 0.08
N VAL A 140 -23.51 9.31 -0.05
CA VAL A 140 -24.95 9.22 -0.31
C VAL A 140 -25.78 9.61 0.90
N GLU A 141 -25.38 9.22 2.12
CA GLU A 141 -26.07 9.62 3.34
C GLU A 141 -26.01 11.14 3.59
N ILE A 142 -24.92 11.79 3.19
CA ILE A 142 -24.81 13.27 3.27
C ILE A 142 -25.62 13.97 2.18
N THR A 143 -25.61 13.46 0.94
CA THR A 143 -26.23 14.13 -0.22
C THR A 143 -27.72 13.84 -0.35
N CYS A 144 -28.20 12.74 0.20
CA CYS A 144 -29.59 12.32 0.18
C CYS A 144 -30.08 11.96 1.58
N SER A 145 -30.45 12.97 2.37
CA SER A 145 -30.96 12.78 3.75
C SER A 145 -32.28 12.02 3.82
N THR A 146 -33.01 11.90 2.71
CA THR A 146 -34.28 11.16 2.61
C THR A 146 -34.12 9.75 2.04
N CYS A 147 -32.92 9.36 1.62
CA CYS A 147 -32.68 8.02 1.09
C CYS A 147 -32.73 6.97 2.21
N THR A 148 -33.19 5.77 1.88
CA THR A 148 -33.19 4.65 2.82
C THR A 148 -31.76 4.25 3.15
N PRO A 149 -31.38 4.14 4.44
CA PRO A 149 -30.05 3.67 4.81
C PRO A 149 -29.82 2.26 4.29
N VAL A 150 -28.74 2.10 3.50
CA VAL A 150 -28.34 0.82 2.92
C VAL A 150 -27.14 0.28 3.69
N ARG A 151 -27.08 -1.05 3.87
CA ARG A 151 -25.95 -1.71 4.55
C ARG A 151 -24.64 -1.44 3.84
N GLN A 152 -23.57 -1.36 4.64
CA GLN A 152 -22.19 -1.13 4.18
C GLN A 152 -21.75 -2.14 3.11
N SER A 153 -22.16 -3.41 3.25
CA SER A 153 -21.83 -4.49 2.31
C SER A 153 -22.25 -4.19 0.86
N TYR A 154 -23.43 -3.60 0.65
CA TYR A 154 -23.89 -3.23 -0.70
C TYR A 154 -23.06 -2.12 -1.32
N TRP A 155 -22.60 -1.14 -0.52
CA TRP A 155 -21.71 -0.09 -1.01
C TRP A 155 -20.32 -0.62 -1.36
N ILE A 156 -19.82 -1.61 -0.62
CA ILE A 156 -18.58 -2.33 -0.97
C ILE A 156 -18.78 -3.10 -2.28
N LEU A 157 -19.93 -3.76 -2.50
CA LEU A 157 -20.26 -4.43 -3.76
C LEU A 157 -20.33 -3.44 -4.94
N ALA A 158 -20.99 -2.30 -4.75
CA ALA A 158 -21.10 -1.26 -5.77
C ALA A 158 -19.70 -0.72 -6.17
N PHE A 159 -18.85 -0.44 -5.18
CA PHE A 159 -17.48 -0.04 -5.39
C PHE A 159 -16.67 -1.13 -6.12
N GLY A 160 -16.77 -2.39 -5.68
CA GLY A 160 -16.10 -3.53 -6.32
C GLY A 160 -16.54 -3.77 -7.77
N GLY A 161 -17.78 -3.43 -8.12
CA GLY A 161 -18.31 -3.46 -9.49
C GLY A 161 -17.44 -2.69 -10.48
N VAL A 162 -16.94 -1.52 -10.08
CA VAL A 162 -16.06 -0.68 -10.91
C VAL A 162 -14.75 -1.42 -11.25
N HIS A 163 -14.23 -2.21 -10.30
CA HIS A 163 -12.97 -2.91 -10.47
C HIS A 163 -13.02 -4.06 -11.45
N PHE A 164 -14.16 -4.71 -11.65
CA PHE A 164 -14.30 -5.75 -12.68
C PHE A 164 -14.06 -5.22 -14.10
N ILE A 165 -14.42 -3.95 -14.34
CA ILE A 165 -14.21 -3.26 -15.62
C ILE A 165 -12.77 -2.77 -15.70
N LEU A 166 -12.31 -2.02 -14.69
CA LEU A 166 -10.98 -1.40 -14.71
C LEU A 166 -9.83 -2.41 -14.64
N SER A 167 -10.03 -3.57 -14.01
CA SER A 167 -9.02 -4.63 -13.97
C SER A 167 -8.67 -5.14 -15.37
N GLN A 168 -9.53 -4.90 -16.37
CA GLN A 168 -9.26 -5.29 -17.75
C GLN A 168 -8.32 -4.32 -18.48
N LEU A 169 -7.78 -3.28 -17.85
CA LEU A 169 -6.78 -2.42 -18.49
C LEU A 169 -5.45 -3.17 -18.71
N PRO A 170 -4.76 -3.03 -19.87
CA PRO A 170 -3.69 -3.95 -20.25
C PRO A 170 -2.41 -3.82 -19.41
N ASN A 171 -2.00 -2.62 -19.01
CA ASN A 171 -0.74 -2.39 -18.32
C ASN A 171 -0.75 -1.13 -17.43
N PHE A 172 0.32 -0.96 -16.65
CA PHE A 172 0.52 0.13 -15.70
C PHE A 172 0.51 1.52 -16.37
N ASN A 173 1.04 1.63 -17.59
CA ASN A 173 1.05 2.88 -18.36
C ASN A 173 -0.36 3.33 -18.75
N SER A 174 -1.28 2.40 -19.01
CA SER A 174 -2.71 2.69 -19.23
C SER A 174 -3.41 3.24 -17.99
N VAL A 175 -2.81 3.11 -16.80
CA VAL A 175 -3.36 3.59 -15.53
C VAL A 175 -2.68 4.90 -15.08
N ALA A 176 -1.69 5.42 -15.81
CA ALA A 176 -0.94 6.62 -15.42
C ALA A 176 -1.87 7.84 -15.18
N GLY A 177 -2.87 8.05 -16.05
CA GLY A 177 -3.87 9.11 -15.85
C GLY A 177 -4.73 8.90 -14.61
N VAL A 178 -5.15 7.66 -14.33
CA VAL A 178 -5.91 7.33 -13.12
C VAL A 178 -5.04 7.51 -11.87
N SER A 179 -3.76 7.15 -11.93
CA SER A 179 -2.81 7.31 -10.82
C SER A 179 -2.50 8.78 -10.54
N LEU A 180 -2.39 9.63 -11.57
CA LEU A 180 -2.26 11.07 -11.40
C LEU A 180 -3.51 11.68 -10.74
N ALA A 181 -4.70 11.32 -11.23
CA ALA A 181 -5.95 11.75 -10.61
C ALA A 181 -6.01 11.31 -9.14
N ALA A 182 -5.63 10.07 -8.84
CA ALA A 182 -5.57 9.56 -7.47
C ALA A 182 -4.61 10.37 -6.58
N ALA A 183 -3.42 10.72 -7.05
CA ALA A 183 -2.46 11.53 -6.29
C ALA A 183 -3.02 12.93 -5.96
N ILE A 184 -3.70 13.56 -6.93
CA ILE A 184 -4.34 14.87 -6.72
C ILE A 184 -5.47 14.74 -5.69
N MET A 185 -6.32 13.72 -5.84
CA MET A 185 -7.44 13.51 -4.91
C MET A 185 -6.96 13.26 -3.48
N SER A 186 -5.82 12.57 -3.29
CA SER A 186 -5.28 12.33 -1.94
C SER A 186 -4.72 13.56 -1.25
N LEU A 187 -4.09 14.44 -2.02
CA LEU A 187 -3.75 15.77 -1.54
C LEU A 187 -4.99 16.56 -1.14
N CYS A 188 -6.04 16.55 -1.97
CA CYS A 188 -7.27 17.29 -1.71
C CYS A 188 -8.01 16.79 -0.46
N TYR A 189 -8.33 15.48 -0.36
CA TYR A 189 -9.09 14.99 0.80
C TYR A 189 -8.29 15.09 2.10
N SER A 190 -6.96 14.93 2.05
CA SER A 190 -6.12 15.12 3.25
C SER A 190 -6.15 16.58 3.71
N THR A 191 -6.06 17.51 2.75
CA THR A 191 -6.16 18.96 3.01
C THR A 191 -7.52 19.33 3.59
N ILE A 192 -8.60 18.74 3.07
CA ILE A 192 -9.94 18.93 3.61
C ILE A 192 -10.04 18.35 5.03
N ALA A 193 -9.44 17.19 5.29
CA ALA A 193 -9.50 16.56 6.61
C ALA A 193 -8.87 17.45 7.69
N TRP A 194 -7.61 17.88 7.52
CA TRP A 194 -6.96 18.73 8.51
C TRP A 194 -7.48 20.17 8.47
N GLY A 195 -7.70 20.75 7.29
CA GLY A 195 -8.21 22.12 7.15
C GLY A 195 -9.64 22.28 7.67
N GLY A 196 -10.49 21.28 7.41
CA GLY A 196 -11.84 21.18 7.97
C GLY A 196 -11.80 21.04 9.49
N SER A 197 -10.84 20.28 10.03
CA SER A 197 -10.65 20.15 11.49
C SER A 197 -10.21 21.47 12.14
N ILE A 198 -9.32 22.26 11.50
CA ILE A 198 -8.98 23.61 11.97
C ILE A 198 -10.21 24.51 11.96
N ALA A 199 -10.96 24.51 10.86
CA ALA A 199 -12.12 25.38 10.68
C ALA A 199 -13.27 25.02 11.63
N HIS A 200 -13.45 23.73 11.93
CA HIS A 200 -14.40 23.26 12.93
C HIS A 200 -13.96 23.66 14.34
N GLY A 201 -12.66 23.66 14.59
CA GLY A 201 -12.08 23.90 15.90
C GLY A 201 -12.10 22.66 16.79
N ARG A 202 -11.63 22.84 18.02
CA ARG A 202 -11.61 21.80 19.04
C ARG A 202 -13.04 21.47 19.49
N MET A 203 -13.42 20.18 19.46
CA MET A 203 -14.72 19.75 19.96
C MET A 203 -14.93 20.16 21.42
N PRO A 204 -16.16 20.53 21.82
CA PRO A 204 -16.49 20.76 23.23
C PRO A 204 -16.14 19.52 24.06
N ASP A 205 -15.53 19.73 25.23
CA ASP A 205 -15.18 18.66 26.19
C ASP A 205 -14.25 17.56 25.67
N VAL A 206 -13.51 17.80 24.59
CA VAL A 206 -12.58 16.79 24.07
C VAL A 206 -11.48 16.44 25.07
N SER A 207 -11.36 15.14 25.34
CA SER A 207 -10.30 14.56 26.15
C SER A 207 -9.18 13.98 25.26
N TYR A 208 -7.95 14.13 25.75
CA TYR A 208 -6.76 13.49 25.20
C TYR A 208 -6.23 12.37 26.11
N ASP A 209 -7.07 11.90 27.04
CA ASP A 209 -6.81 10.66 27.74
C ASP A 209 -6.77 9.50 26.74
N TYR A 210 -6.15 8.41 27.16
CA TYR A 210 -6.17 7.20 26.36
C TYR A 210 -7.60 6.68 26.24
N LYS A 211 -7.99 6.27 25.02
CA LYS A 211 -9.35 5.80 24.73
C LYS A 211 -9.80 4.72 25.73
N ALA A 212 -10.89 5.00 26.44
CA ALA A 212 -11.37 4.16 27.52
C ALA A 212 -11.86 2.79 27.02
N THR A 213 -11.15 1.74 27.41
CA THR A 213 -11.56 0.34 27.21
C THR A 213 -10.91 -0.51 28.32
N ASN A 214 -11.23 -1.81 28.37
CA ASN A 214 -10.59 -2.70 29.34
C ASN A 214 -9.07 -2.83 29.05
N PRO A 215 -8.22 -3.11 30.06
CA PRO A 215 -6.76 -3.06 29.87
C PRO A 215 -6.20 -4.00 28.79
N SER A 216 -6.81 -5.18 28.63
CA SER A 216 -6.35 -6.16 27.63
C SER A 216 -6.73 -5.73 26.21
N ASP A 217 -7.96 -5.26 26.01
CA ASP A 217 -8.45 -4.69 24.76
C ASP A 217 -7.63 -3.46 24.35
N PHE A 218 -7.32 -2.59 25.32
CA PHE A 218 -6.48 -1.42 25.10
C PHE A 218 -5.11 -1.81 24.54
N THR A 219 -4.47 -2.83 25.13
CA THR A 219 -3.15 -3.30 24.70
C THR A 219 -3.17 -3.82 23.26
N PHE A 220 -4.18 -4.61 22.89
CA PHE A 220 -4.31 -5.10 21.50
C PHE A 220 -4.62 -3.99 20.51
N ARG A 221 -5.38 -2.97 20.92
CA ARG A 221 -5.65 -1.78 20.09
C ARG A 221 -4.42 -0.88 19.94
N VAL A 222 -3.58 -0.74 20.96
CA VAL A 222 -2.26 -0.11 20.86
C VAL A 222 -1.39 -0.86 19.85
N PHE A 223 -1.36 -2.19 19.91
CA PHE A 223 -0.61 -2.99 18.94
C PHE A 223 -1.13 -2.81 17.51
N ASN A 224 -2.46 -2.80 17.33
CA ASN A 224 -3.07 -2.54 16.03
C ASN A 224 -2.74 -1.12 15.51
N ALA A 225 -2.74 -0.10 16.37
CA ALA A 225 -2.39 1.27 16.02
C ALA A 225 -0.95 1.40 15.46
N LEU A 226 0.01 0.61 15.96
CA LEU A 226 1.37 0.56 15.39
C LEU A 226 1.36 0.08 13.93
N GLY A 227 0.52 -0.90 13.59
CA GLY A 227 0.34 -1.33 12.21
C GLY A 227 -0.42 -0.32 11.37
N GLN A 228 -1.40 0.40 11.92
CA GLN A 228 -2.10 1.45 11.18
C GLN A 228 -1.13 2.56 10.73
N ILE A 229 -0.25 3.01 11.64
CA ILE A 229 0.83 3.94 11.29
C ILE A 229 1.73 3.32 10.21
N SER A 230 2.15 2.07 10.39
CA SER A 230 3.02 1.38 9.42
C SER A 230 2.39 1.22 8.04
N PHE A 231 1.08 0.92 7.98
CA PHE A 231 0.31 0.83 6.75
C PHE A 231 0.26 2.18 6.03
N ALA A 232 0.19 3.30 6.75
CA ALA A 232 0.16 4.61 6.11
C ALA A 232 1.43 4.86 5.27
N PHE A 233 2.60 4.36 5.66
CA PHE A 233 3.87 4.56 4.94
C PHE A 233 4.18 3.45 3.91
N ALA A 234 3.14 2.78 3.44
CA ALA A 234 3.15 1.70 2.45
C ALA A 234 3.57 2.15 1.03
N GLY A 235 4.81 1.95 0.62
CA GLY A 235 5.20 2.21 -0.80
C GLY A 235 6.22 1.24 -1.38
N HIS A 236 6.92 0.50 -0.53
CA HIS A 236 8.11 -0.27 -0.87
C HIS A 236 7.82 -1.43 -1.83
N ALA A 237 6.66 -2.07 -1.69
CA ALA A 237 6.27 -3.25 -2.47
C ALA A 237 6.07 -3.00 -3.98
N VAL A 238 6.05 -1.74 -4.41
CA VAL A 238 5.95 -1.33 -5.83
C VAL A 238 7.09 -0.40 -6.25
N ALA A 239 8.05 -0.10 -5.36
CA ALA A 239 9.08 0.89 -5.60
C ALA A 239 10.03 0.51 -6.74
N LEU A 240 10.44 -0.76 -6.81
CA LEU A 240 11.32 -1.23 -7.89
C LEU A 240 10.58 -1.29 -9.22
N GLU A 241 9.30 -1.68 -9.21
CA GLU A 241 8.47 -1.73 -10.40
C GLU A 241 8.23 -0.32 -10.98
N ILE A 242 8.04 0.70 -10.11
CA ILE A 242 8.00 2.11 -10.52
C ILE A 242 9.35 2.53 -11.12
N GLN A 243 10.47 2.20 -10.45
CA GLN A 243 11.81 2.55 -10.94
C GLN A 243 12.16 1.86 -12.27
N ALA A 244 11.65 0.65 -12.50
CA ALA A 244 11.83 -0.08 -13.73
C ALA A 244 11.24 0.65 -14.94
N THR A 245 10.19 1.46 -14.77
CA THR A 245 9.60 2.27 -15.87
C THR A 245 10.48 3.44 -16.32
N MET A 246 11.53 3.78 -15.56
CA MET A 246 12.44 4.87 -15.88
C MET A 246 13.61 4.41 -16.77
N PRO A 247 14.06 5.29 -17.68
CA PRO A 247 15.25 5.05 -18.47
C PRO A 247 16.47 5.05 -17.54
N SER A 248 17.44 4.22 -17.89
CA SER A 248 18.71 4.11 -17.18
C SER A 248 19.81 3.91 -18.19
N THR A 249 20.96 4.57 -18.01
CA THR A 249 22.23 4.31 -18.69
C THR A 249 23.37 4.29 -17.67
N PRO A 250 24.55 3.72 -17.99
CA PRO A 250 25.71 3.73 -17.10
C PRO A 250 26.10 5.13 -16.64
N GLU A 251 25.93 6.13 -17.51
CA GLU A 251 26.23 7.55 -17.25
C GLU A 251 25.07 8.25 -16.52
N ARG A 252 23.84 7.78 -16.69
CA ARG A 252 22.61 8.36 -16.11
C ARG A 252 21.74 7.26 -15.48
N PRO A 253 22.10 6.77 -14.29
CA PRO A 253 21.39 5.68 -13.64
C PRO A 253 20.00 6.12 -13.15
N SER A 254 19.01 5.23 -13.25
CA SER A 254 17.61 5.52 -12.86
C SER A 254 17.45 5.90 -11.39
N LYS A 255 18.40 5.50 -10.53
CA LYS A 255 18.40 5.82 -9.10
C LYS A 255 18.36 7.32 -8.79
N VAL A 256 18.91 8.17 -9.67
CA VAL A 256 18.92 9.63 -9.47
C VAL A 256 17.52 10.23 -9.66
N PRO A 257 16.86 10.10 -10.83
CA PRO A 257 15.49 10.61 -10.99
C PRO A 257 14.48 9.90 -10.09
N MET A 258 14.67 8.60 -9.79
CA MET A 258 13.84 7.89 -8.80
C MET A 258 13.95 8.52 -7.42
N TRP A 259 15.17 8.81 -6.95
CA TRP A 259 15.35 9.41 -5.63
C TRP A 259 14.75 10.81 -5.53
N GLN A 260 14.87 11.62 -6.59
CA GLN A 260 14.18 12.91 -6.66
C GLN A 260 12.65 12.75 -6.54
N GLY A 261 12.08 11.75 -7.23
CA GLY A 261 10.66 11.44 -7.13
C GLY A 261 10.23 10.98 -5.74
N VAL A 262 11.03 10.11 -5.10
CA VAL A 262 10.78 9.65 -3.73
C VAL A 262 10.85 10.81 -2.72
N ILE A 263 11.83 11.70 -2.82
CA ILE A 263 11.90 12.89 -1.95
C ILE A 263 10.66 13.76 -2.12
N GLY A 264 10.25 14.04 -3.37
CA GLY A 264 9.01 14.76 -3.65
C GLY A 264 7.80 14.09 -3.00
N ALA A 265 7.69 12.77 -3.14
CA ALA A 265 6.58 12.01 -2.57
C ALA A 265 6.59 12.02 -1.04
N TYR A 266 7.75 11.94 -0.39
CA TYR A 266 7.86 12.00 1.08
C TYR A 266 7.59 13.40 1.66
N VAL A 267 7.87 14.47 0.92
CA VAL A 267 7.47 15.83 1.29
C VAL A 267 5.95 15.97 1.22
N VAL A 268 5.33 15.53 0.11
CA VAL A 268 3.88 15.52 -0.05
C VAL A 268 3.22 14.68 1.05
N ASN A 269 3.77 13.50 1.31
CA ASN A 269 3.37 12.63 2.40
C ASN A 269 3.42 13.35 3.76
N ALA A 270 4.52 14.03 4.07
CA ALA A 270 4.65 14.76 5.33
C ALA A 270 3.57 15.86 5.49
N ILE A 271 3.27 16.59 4.41
CA ILE A 271 2.24 17.64 4.37
C ILE A 271 0.82 17.06 4.54
N CYS A 272 0.58 15.82 4.11
CA CYS A 272 -0.70 15.16 4.33
C CYS A 272 -0.77 14.54 5.73
N TYR A 273 0.20 13.72 6.11
CA TYR A 273 0.07 12.79 7.23
C TYR A 273 0.25 13.46 8.59
N PHE A 274 1.26 14.32 8.74
CA PHE A 274 1.49 14.96 10.04
C PHE A 274 0.35 15.91 10.39
N PRO A 275 -0.12 16.79 9.48
CA PRO A 275 -1.31 17.60 9.76
C PRO A 275 -2.55 16.76 10.04
N VAL A 276 -2.85 15.73 9.23
CA VAL A 276 -4.02 14.87 9.50
C VAL A 276 -3.90 14.21 10.88
N ALA A 277 -2.79 13.54 11.16
CA ALA A 277 -2.56 12.85 12.42
C ALA A 277 -2.66 13.78 13.64
N LEU A 278 -1.98 14.93 13.60
CA LEU A 278 -1.84 15.81 14.76
C LEU A 278 -3.03 16.76 14.91
N ILE A 279 -3.48 17.40 13.82
CA ILE A 279 -4.54 18.41 13.87
C ILE A 279 -5.90 17.75 14.06
N CYS A 280 -6.18 16.65 13.36
CA CYS A 280 -7.46 15.98 13.56
C CYS A 280 -7.53 15.29 14.93
N TYR A 281 -6.42 14.73 15.42
CA TYR A 281 -6.37 14.23 16.81
C TYR A 281 -6.52 15.37 17.81
N TRP A 282 -5.94 16.55 17.56
CA TRP A 282 -6.21 17.75 18.35
C TRP A 282 -7.69 18.14 18.34
N ALA A 283 -8.37 18.09 17.20
CA ALA A 283 -9.77 18.48 17.09
C ALA A 283 -10.72 17.50 17.80
N PHE A 284 -10.48 16.20 17.69
CA PHE A 284 -11.43 15.14 18.10
C PHE A 284 -10.98 14.28 19.30
N GLY A 285 -9.70 14.29 19.67
CA GLY A 285 -9.16 13.58 20.82
C GLY A 285 -9.40 12.07 20.77
N GLN A 286 -9.77 11.48 21.91
CA GLN A 286 -10.03 10.04 22.01
C GLN A 286 -11.26 9.55 21.22
N ASP A 287 -12.18 10.45 20.87
CA ASP A 287 -13.47 10.12 20.23
C ASP A 287 -13.39 10.08 18.70
N VAL A 288 -12.21 10.30 18.12
CA VAL A 288 -12.00 10.17 16.69
C VAL A 288 -12.35 8.75 16.20
N ASP A 289 -13.00 8.67 15.05
CA ASP A 289 -13.35 7.42 14.38
C ASP A 289 -12.16 6.88 13.60
N ASP A 290 -12.22 5.59 13.24
CA ASP A 290 -11.19 4.91 12.44
C ASP A 290 -10.95 5.57 11.08
N ASN A 291 -11.93 6.28 10.52
CA ASN A 291 -11.81 7.17 9.38
C ASN A 291 -12.24 8.58 9.78
N VAL A 292 -11.27 9.49 9.88
CA VAL A 292 -11.49 10.85 10.40
C VAL A 292 -12.47 11.71 9.59
N LEU A 293 -12.70 11.37 8.32
CA LEU A 293 -13.73 12.07 7.52
C LEU A 293 -15.15 11.83 8.05
N MET A 294 -15.35 10.79 8.87
CA MET A 294 -16.65 10.51 9.51
C MET A 294 -16.93 11.48 10.67
N ASN A 295 -15.89 12.03 11.32
CA ASN A 295 -16.03 12.98 12.42
C ASN A 295 -16.38 14.40 11.95
N LEU A 296 -16.06 14.74 10.70
CA LEU A 296 -16.35 16.05 10.15
C LEU A 296 -17.80 16.12 9.65
N GLN A 297 -18.60 17.04 10.21
CA GLN A 297 -20.03 17.14 9.91
C GLN A 297 -20.42 18.37 9.07
N ARG A 298 -19.58 19.42 9.00
CA ARG A 298 -19.90 20.67 8.31
C ARG A 298 -18.68 21.30 7.63
N PRO A 299 -18.86 21.96 6.46
CA PRO A 299 -20.07 22.00 5.65
C PRO A 299 -20.28 20.70 4.85
N ALA A 300 -21.52 20.21 4.78
CA ALA A 300 -21.88 18.89 4.24
C ALA A 300 -21.34 18.63 2.82
N TRP A 301 -21.46 19.61 1.91
CA TRP A 301 -20.98 19.46 0.53
C TRP A 301 -19.48 19.19 0.44
N LEU A 302 -18.68 19.78 1.35
CA LEU A 302 -17.22 19.62 1.36
C LEU A 302 -16.83 18.23 1.86
N ILE A 303 -17.54 17.73 2.88
CA ILE A 303 -17.34 16.37 3.41
C ILE A 303 -17.78 15.32 2.40
N ALA A 304 -18.92 15.51 1.74
CA ALA A 304 -19.37 14.67 0.63
C ALA A 304 -18.32 14.64 -0.49
N SER A 305 -17.82 15.81 -0.90
CA SER A 305 -16.76 15.92 -1.91
C SER A 305 -15.49 15.17 -1.49
N ALA A 306 -15.04 15.31 -0.24
CA ALA A 306 -13.86 14.60 0.26
C ALA A 306 -14.04 13.08 0.23
N ASN A 307 -15.22 12.57 0.59
CA ASN A 307 -15.52 11.14 0.50
C ASN A 307 -15.49 10.64 -0.95
N LEU A 308 -16.02 11.41 -1.90
CA LEU A 308 -15.93 11.06 -3.32
C LEU A 308 -14.48 11.12 -3.85
N MET A 309 -13.68 12.08 -3.39
CA MET A 309 -12.25 12.15 -3.70
C MET A 309 -11.51 10.90 -3.19
N VAL A 310 -11.83 10.42 -1.98
CA VAL A 310 -11.28 9.15 -1.48
C VAL A 310 -11.66 8.00 -2.41
N VAL A 311 -12.94 7.89 -2.82
CA VAL A 311 -13.41 6.86 -3.77
C VAL A 311 -12.57 6.87 -5.06
N VAL A 312 -12.40 8.04 -5.69
CA VAL A 312 -11.60 8.18 -6.92
C VAL A 312 -10.14 7.79 -6.67
N HIS A 313 -9.57 8.21 -5.54
CA HIS A 313 -8.20 7.85 -5.18
C HIS A 313 -8.03 6.33 -5.05
N VAL A 314 -8.86 5.67 -4.23
CA VAL A 314 -8.71 4.24 -3.95
C VAL A 314 -9.01 3.38 -5.18
N ILE A 315 -9.80 3.87 -6.15
CA ILE A 315 -9.95 3.23 -7.46
C ILE A 315 -8.58 3.12 -8.16
N GLY A 316 -7.82 4.22 -8.22
CA GLY A 316 -6.50 4.26 -8.84
C GLY A 316 -5.47 3.43 -8.08
N SER A 317 -5.44 3.56 -6.75
CA SER A 317 -4.50 2.83 -5.89
C SER A 317 -4.71 1.33 -5.96
N TYR A 318 -5.97 0.85 -6.02
CA TYR A 318 -6.26 -0.56 -6.23
C TYR A 318 -5.62 -1.08 -7.52
N GLN A 319 -5.71 -0.34 -8.63
CA GLN A 319 -5.10 -0.78 -9.90
C GLN A 319 -3.58 -0.85 -9.79
N VAL A 320 -2.93 0.10 -9.10
CA VAL A 320 -1.48 0.11 -8.87
C VAL A 320 -1.02 -1.17 -8.15
N PHE A 321 -1.72 -1.59 -7.10
CA PHE A 321 -1.37 -2.81 -6.36
C PHE A 321 -1.84 -4.10 -7.04
N ALA A 322 -2.91 -4.08 -7.83
CA ALA A 322 -3.42 -5.26 -8.51
C ALA A 322 -2.58 -5.67 -9.74
N MET A 323 -2.00 -4.72 -10.48
CA MET A 323 -1.28 -5.00 -11.74
C MET A 323 -0.12 -6.00 -11.57
N PRO A 324 0.77 -5.89 -10.56
CA PRO A 324 1.82 -6.89 -10.33
C PRO A 324 1.26 -8.29 -10.02
N VAL A 325 0.14 -8.36 -9.29
CA VAL A 325 -0.52 -9.64 -8.97
C VAL A 325 -1.10 -10.28 -10.22
N PHE A 326 -1.75 -9.49 -11.09
CA PHE A 326 -2.28 -9.96 -12.36
C PHE A 326 -1.17 -10.55 -13.24
N ASP A 327 -0.07 -9.82 -13.41
CA ASP A 327 1.07 -10.31 -14.20
C ASP A 327 1.65 -11.61 -13.61
N LEU A 328 1.75 -11.73 -12.27
CA LEU A 328 2.21 -12.95 -11.63
C LEU A 328 1.26 -14.13 -11.88
N LEU A 329 -0.05 -13.95 -11.66
CA LEU A 329 -1.04 -15.00 -11.83
C LEU A 329 -1.12 -15.45 -13.28
N GLU A 330 -1.16 -14.52 -14.24
CA GLU A 330 -1.17 -14.83 -15.67
C GLU A 330 0.09 -15.62 -16.09
N ARG A 331 1.28 -15.20 -15.63
CA ARG A 331 2.52 -15.93 -15.89
C ARG A 331 2.51 -17.32 -15.30
N MET A 332 1.96 -17.48 -14.09
CA MET A 332 1.84 -18.80 -13.46
C MET A 332 0.92 -19.71 -14.28
N MET A 333 -0.22 -19.19 -14.75
CA MET A 333 -1.16 -19.95 -15.59
C MET A 333 -0.53 -20.38 -16.92
N VAL A 334 0.24 -19.51 -17.57
CA VAL A 334 0.94 -19.86 -18.82
C VAL A 334 2.07 -20.87 -18.56
N ASN A 335 2.98 -20.57 -17.64
CA ASN A 335 4.22 -21.33 -17.50
C ASN A 335 4.04 -22.67 -16.77
N LYS A 336 3.12 -22.73 -15.79
CA LYS A 336 2.93 -23.93 -14.96
C LYS A 336 1.79 -24.80 -15.44
N PHE A 337 0.73 -24.20 -15.98
CA PHE A 337 -0.49 -24.90 -16.37
C PHE A 337 -0.69 -24.96 -17.90
N GLY A 338 0.22 -24.37 -18.69
CA GLY A 338 0.20 -24.48 -20.15
C GLY A 338 -0.94 -23.71 -20.83
N PHE A 339 -1.58 -22.75 -20.15
CA PHE A 339 -2.61 -21.92 -20.77
C PHE A 339 -2.00 -21.02 -21.85
N LYS A 340 -2.75 -20.78 -22.93
CA LYS A 340 -2.36 -19.81 -23.96
C LYS A 340 -2.52 -18.39 -23.44
N HIS A 341 -1.53 -17.55 -23.69
CA HIS A 341 -1.64 -16.12 -23.44
C HIS A 341 -2.74 -15.53 -24.33
N GLY A 342 -3.66 -14.74 -23.75
CA GLY A 342 -4.77 -14.18 -24.50
C GLY A 342 -5.81 -13.46 -23.63
N VAL A 343 -6.77 -12.83 -24.30
CA VAL A 343 -7.82 -12.01 -23.65
C VAL A 343 -8.67 -12.83 -22.69
N ALA A 344 -8.96 -14.09 -23.02
CA ALA A 344 -9.75 -14.98 -22.15
C ALA A 344 -9.03 -15.26 -20.83
N LEU A 345 -7.75 -15.63 -20.86
CA LEU A 345 -6.97 -15.87 -19.65
C LEU A 345 -6.92 -14.61 -18.78
N ARG A 346 -6.64 -13.46 -19.40
CA ARG A 346 -6.65 -12.17 -18.72
C ARG A 346 -8.00 -11.89 -18.04
N PHE A 347 -9.09 -12.08 -18.78
CA PHE A 347 -10.44 -11.84 -18.28
C PHE A 347 -10.75 -12.70 -17.06
N PHE A 348 -10.54 -14.02 -17.13
CA PHE A 348 -10.85 -14.93 -16.03
C PHE A 348 -9.96 -14.72 -14.82
N THR A 349 -8.64 -14.68 -15.01
CA THR A 349 -7.67 -14.55 -13.90
C THR A 349 -7.90 -13.26 -13.11
N ARG A 350 -8.13 -12.14 -13.81
CA ARG A 350 -8.36 -10.85 -13.15
C ARG A 350 -9.73 -10.74 -12.50
N THR A 351 -10.77 -11.28 -13.15
CA THR A 351 -12.13 -11.32 -12.58
C THR A 351 -12.17 -12.15 -11.30
N ILE A 352 -11.54 -13.33 -11.29
CA ILE A 352 -11.44 -14.18 -10.08
C ILE A 352 -10.71 -13.44 -8.95
N TYR A 353 -9.62 -12.74 -9.27
CA TYR A 353 -8.89 -11.95 -8.29
C TYR A 353 -9.72 -10.81 -7.68
N VAL A 354 -10.43 -10.04 -8.52
CA VAL A 354 -11.32 -8.96 -8.06
C VAL A 354 -12.45 -9.55 -7.20
N ALA A 355 -13.06 -10.65 -7.63
CA ALA A 355 -14.10 -11.34 -6.85
C ALA A 355 -13.58 -11.83 -5.48
N PHE A 356 -12.36 -12.34 -5.43
CA PHE A 356 -11.71 -12.79 -4.19
C PHE A 356 -11.49 -11.64 -3.20
N THR A 357 -10.88 -10.54 -3.64
CA THR A 357 -10.64 -9.38 -2.76
C THR A 357 -11.96 -8.73 -2.32
N LEU A 358 -12.95 -8.68 -3.20
CA LEU A 358 -14.30 -8.20 -2.90
C LEU A 358 -14.99 -9.07 -1.84
N PHE A 359 -14.94 -10.40 -1.99
CA PHE A 359 -15.51 -11.34 -1.03
C PHE A 359 -14.93 -11.13 0.38
N ILE A 360 -13.60 -10.99 0.50
CA ILE A 360 -12.96 -10.75 1.80
C ILE A 360 -13.35 -9.36 2.34
N GLY A 361 -13.34 -8.32 1.50
CA GLY A 361 -13.71 -6.96 1.92
C GLY A 361 -15.15 -6.86 2.44
N VAL A 362 -16.09 -7.59 1.82
CA VAL A 362 -17.48 -7.68 2.29
C VAL A 362 -17.59 -8.48 3.60
N SER A 363 -16.75 -9.51 3.77
CA SER A 363 -16.72 -10.38 4.96
C SER A 363 -16.15 -9.74 6.21
N PHE A 364 -15.14 -8.88 6.07
CA PHE A 364 -14.47 -8.25 7.21
C PHE A 364 -14.37 -6.73 7.01
N PRO A 365 -15.48 -5.97 7.07
CA PRO A 365 -15.49 -4.53 6.77
C PRO A 365 -14.96 -3.63 7.91
N PHE A 366 -13.95 -4.11 8.66
CA PHE A 366 -13.36 -3.40 9.82
C PHE A 366 -12.13 -2.62 9.38
N PHE A 367 -12.34 -1.37 8.94
CA PHE A 367 -11.31 -0.55 8.31
C PHE A 367 -10.06 -0.38 9.18
N GLY A 368 -10.20 0.09 10.43
CA GLY A 368 -9.07 0.27 11.34
C GLY A 368 -8.30 -1.04 11.63
N ASP A 369 -9.01 -2.14 11.85
CA ASP A 369 -8.36 -3.40 12.22
C ASP A 369 -7.66 -4.07 11.03
N LEU A 370 -8.23 -4.00 9.83
CA LEU A 370 -7.59 -4.46 8.60
C LEU A 370 -6.28 -3.69 8.33
N LEU A 371 -6.30 -2.37 8.54
CA LEU A 371 -5.11 -1.53 8.38
C LEU A 371 -4.00 -1.97 9.34
N GLY A 372 -4.32 -2.16 10.62
CA GLY A 372 -3.32 -2.63 11.59
C GLY A 372 -2.85 -4.07 11.32
N PHE A 373 -3.75 -4.97 10.93
CA PHE A 373 -3.38 -6.36 10.58
C PHE A 373 -2.41 -6.41 9.40
N PHE A 374 -2.78 -5.84 8.24
CA PHE A 374 -1.91 -5.85 7.06
C PHE A 374 -0.68 -4.97 7.22
N GLY A 375 -0.79 -3.89 8.02
CA GLY A 375 0.31 -3.03 8.44
C GLY A 375 1.43 -3.80 9.16
N GLY A 376 1.05 -4.71 10.07
CA GLY A 376 2.01 -5.63 10.69
C GLY A 376 2.43 -6.76 9.75
N PHE A 377 1.46 -7.48 9.20
CA PHE A 377 1.68 -8.77 8.56
C PHE A 377 2.47 -8.69 7.25
N GLY A 378 2.23 -7.66 6.44
CA GLY A 378 2.92 -7.47 5.15
C GLY A 378 3.83 -6.26 5.09
N PHE A 379 3.39 -5.12 5.65
CA PHE A 379 4.11 -3.86 5.51
C PHE A 379 5.37 -3.77 6.36
N ALA A 380 5.31 -4.18 7.62
CA ALA A 380 6.50 -4.17 8.47
C ALA A 380 7.67 -4.97 7.85
N PRO A 381 7.47 -6.19 7.32
CA PRO A 381 8.49 -6.92 6.57
C PRO A 381 9.02 -6.17 5.34
N THR A 382 8.14 -5.79 4.43
CA THR A 382 8.51 -5.23 3.12
C THR A 382 9.09 -3.82 3.19
N SER A 383 8.72 -3.06 4.23
CA SER A 383 9.04 -1.62 4.31
C SER A 383 10.09 -1.29 5.36
N PHE A 384 10.25 -2.10 6.42
CA PHE A 384 11.25 -1.85 7.46
C PHE A 384 12.44 -2.80 7.34
N PHE A 385 12.21 -4.09 7.55
CA PHE A 385 13.32 -4.99 7.84
C PHE A 385 13.88 -5.71 6.62
N LEU A 386 13.09 -6.09 5.60
CA LEU A 386 13.63 -6.75 4.42
C LEU A 386 14.62 -5.87 3.63
N PRO A 387 14.33 -4.59 3.32
CA PRO A 387 15.32 -3.72 2.67
C PRO A 387 16.59 -3.57 3.50
N SER A 388 16.45 -3.46 4.82
CA SER A 388 17.58 -3.31 5.75
C SER A 388 18.47 -4.56 5.80
N ILE A 389 17.85 -5.75 5.83
CA ILE A 389 18.58 -7.03 5.77
C ILE A 389 19.32 -7.15 4.43
N MET A 390 18.64 -6.88 3.31
CA MET A 390 19.27 -6.92 1.99
C MET A 390 20.43 -5.92 1.90
N TRP A 391 20.28 -4.72 2.47
CA TRP A 391 21.35 -3.73 2.53
C TRP A 391 22.56 -4.25 3.31
N LEU A 392 22.36 -4.84 4.49
CA LEU A 392 23.43 -5.41 5.30
C LEU A 392 24.15 -6.55 4.58
N ILE A 393 23.43 -7.41 3.86
CA ILE A 393 24.00 -8.54 3.10
C ILE A 393 24.80 -8.05 1.88
N ILE A 394 24.23 -7.13 1.10
CA ILE A 394 24.79 -6.70 -0.19
C ILE A 394 25.89 -5.66 0.01
N LYS A 395 25.64 -4.61 0.80
CA LYS A 395 26.57 -3.48 0.95
C LYS A 395 27.57 -3.64 2.08
N LYS A 396 27.30 -4.55 3.05
CA LYS A 396 28.20 -4.88 4.17
C LYS A 396 28.83 -3.63 4.83
N PRO A 397 28.01 -2.66 5.32
CA PRO A 397 28.55 -1.46 5.97
C PRO A 397 29.40 -1.84 7.19
N ARG A 398 30.38 -0.99 7.54
CA ARG A 398 31.26 -1.20 8.70
C ARG A 398 30.42 -1.44 9.96
N ARG A 399 30.72 -2.52 10.69
CA ARG A 399 30.04 -2.82 11.96
C ARG A 399 30.17 -1.65 12.93
N PHE A 400 29.10 -1.37 13.66
CA PHE A 400 28.98 -0.22 14.58
C PHE A 400 29.07 1.16 13.92
N SER A 401 28.98 1.26 12.59
CA SER A 401 28.71 2.54 11.93
C SER A 401 27.27 2.99 12.14
N VAL A 402 26.99 4.28 11.94
CA VAL A 402 25.64 4.83 11.99
C VAL A 402 24.69 4.06 11.06
N THR A 403 25.11 3.80 9.82
CA THR A 403 24.32 3.01 8.85
C THR A 403 24.05 1.61 9.37
N TRP A 404 25.02 0.96 10.03
CA TRP A 404 24.81 -0.37 10.61
C TRP A 404 23.76 -0.34 11.73
N PHE A 405 23.81 0.65 12.63
CA PHE A 405 22.83 0.80 13.70
C PHE A 405 21.42 1.10 13.18
N VAL A 406 21.29 2.04 12.23
CA VAL A 406 19.97 2.40 11.65
C VAL A 406 19.30 1.18 11.01
N ASN A 407 20.06 0.33 10.31
CA ASN A 407 19.54 -0.91 9.74
C ASN A 407 19.06 -1.89 10.81
N TRP A 408 19.82 -2.08 11.90
CA TRP A 408 19.40 -2.96 13.00
C TRP A 408 18.19 -2.42 13.76
N ILE A 409 18.10 -1.11 13.98
CA ILE A 409 16.92 -0.47 14.57
C ILE A 409 15.70 -0.75 13.69
N SER A 410 15.82 -0.53 12.37
CA SER A 410 14.74 -0.84 11.43
C SER A 410 14.32 -2.31 11.47
N ILE A 411 15.27 -3.23 11.63
CA ILE A 411 15.00 -4.67 11.76
C ILE A 411 14.22 -4.97 13.05
N ILE A 412 14.73 -4.51 14.20
CA ILE A 412 14.13 -4.80 15.51
C ILE A 412 12.73 -4.18 15.60
N VAL A 413 12.59 -2.91 15.23
CA VAL A 413 11.30 -2.19 15.22
C VAL A 413 10.33 -2.87 14.26
N GLY A 414 10.77 -3.19 13.03
CA GLY A 414 9.91 -3.85 12.05
C GLY A 414 9.43 -5.24 12.49
N VAL A 415 10.30 -6.06 13.09
CA VAL A 415 9.92 -7.38 13.63
C VAL A 415 8.93 -7.22 14.80
N PHE A 416 9.16 -6.25 15.68
CA PHE A 416 8.24 -5.97 16.78
C PHE A 416 6.86 -5.56 16.27
N ILE A 417 6.78 -4.61 15.32
CA ILE A 417 5.51 -4.18 14.72
C ILE A 417 4.82 -5.35 14.01
N MET A 418 5.57 -6.17 13.27
CA MET A 418 5.02 -7.35 12.59
C MET A 418 4.32 -8.27 13.60
N LEU A 419 4.98 -8.64 14.70
CA LEU A 419 4.40 -9.53 15.70
C LEU A 419 3.25 -8.87 16.45
N ALA A 420 3.48 -7.70 17.03
CA ALA A 420 2.51 -7.01 17.86
C ALA A 420 1.24 -6.69 17.06
N SER A 421 1.38 -6.02 15.92
CA SER A 421 0.23 -5.53 15.15
C SER A 421 -0.54 -6.63 14.43
N THR A 422 0.13 -7.69 13.97
CA THR A 422 -0.58 -8.85 13.39
C THR A 422 -1.45 -9.52 14.45
N ILE A 423 -0.92 -9.72 15.66
CA ILE A 423 -1.68 -10.30 16.78
C ILE A 423 -2.82 -9.36 17.19
N GLY A 424 -2.54 -8.07 17.38
CA GLY A 424 -3.54 -7.07 17.75
C GLY A 424 -4.67 -6.96 16.74
N GLY A 425 -4.34 -6.83 15.45
CA GLY A 425 -5.34 -6.77 14.38
C GLY A 425 -6.14 -8.04 14.22
N LEU A 426 -5.51 -9.22 14.28
CA LEU A 426 -6.25 -10.48 14.20
C LEU A 426 -7.21 -10.64 15.38
N ARG A 427 -6.77 -10.35 16.60
CA ARG A 427 -7.62 -10.41 17.79
C ARG A 427 -8.79 -9.44 17.69
N ASN A 428 -8.56 -8.21 17.22
CA ASN A 428 -9.64 -7.23 17.06
C ASN A 428 -10.62 -7.64 15.97
N ILE A 429 -10.15 -8.12 14.81
CA ILE A 429 -11.03 -8.66 13.76
C ILE A 429 -11.89 -9.79 14.32
N ILE A 430 -11.32 -10.71 15.11
CA ILE A 430 -12.08 -11.81 15.74
C ILE A 430 -13.14 -11.25 16.70
N ALA A 431 -12.76 -10.31 17.57
CA ALA A 431 -13.68 -9.70 18.52
C ALA A 431 -14.84 -8.96 17.81
N ASP A 432 -14.53 -8.10 16.85
CA ASP A 432 -15.53 -7.30 16.13
C ASP A 432 -16.39 -8.19 15.22
N SER A 433 -15.82 -9.23 14.62
CA SER A 433 -16.57 -10.20 13.81
C SER A 433 -17.58 -11.02 14.62
N SER A 434 -17.31 -11.27 15.92
CA SER A 434 -18.24 -12.02 16.78
C SER A 434 -19.57 -11.28 17.02
N THR A 435 -19.55 -9.96 16.91
CA THR A 435 -20.73 -9.09 17.04
C THR A 435 -21.31 -8.66 15.69
N TYR A 436 -20.59 -8.92 14.60
CA TYR A 436 -21.00 -8.48 13.27
C TYR A 436 -21.97 -9.49 12.65
N SER A 437 -23.22 -9.08 12.48
CA SER A 437 -24.19 -9.89 11.75
C SER A 437 -24.08 -9.66 10.25
N PHE A 438 -23.45 -10.61 9.55
CA PHE A 438 -23.27 -10.55 8.10
C PHE A 438 -24.61 -10.55 7.33
N TYR A 439 -25.68 -11.14 7.90
CA TYR A 439 -26.99 -11.31 7.24
C TYR A 439 -28.21 -10.70 7.98
N ALA A 440 -28.12 -10.29 9.25
CA ALA A 440 -29.30 -9.78 9.98
C ALA A 440 -29.70 -8.36 9.57
#